data_AF-A0A2V5X2Y0-F1
#
_entry.id   AF-A0A2V5X2Y0-F1
#
_cell.length_a   1.000
_cell.length_b   1.000
_cell.length_c   1.000
_cell.angle_alpha   90.00
_cell.angle_beta   90.00
_cell.angle_gamma   90.00
#
_symmetry.space_group_name_H-M   'P 1'
#
loop_
_entity.id
_entity.type
_entity.pdbx_description
1 polymer ?
#
loop_
_entity_poly.entity_id
_entity_poly.type
_entity_poly.pdbx_seq_one_letter_code
_entity_poly.pdbx_strand_id
1 'polypeptide(L)'
;MNHPTEEQLILYHYGEVEGRDRIASHLQGCESCRTSYQALQRVLEAVNSMPVPQRTVSYGAEVWRQLRPQIAQATAPRRLDF
;
A
#
# COMPACT_ATOMS: atom_id res chain seq x y z
N MET A 1 27.11 1.80 -6.50
CA MET A 1 27.58 0.50 -5.97
C MET A 1 26.56 -0.18 -5.06
N ASN A 2 25.54 0.52 -4.53
CA ASN A 2 24.39 -0.15 -3.91
C ASN A 2 23.13 0.27 -4.69
N HIS A 3 22.45 -0.70 -5.32
CA HIS A 3 21.21 -0.44 -6.05
C HIS A 3 20.04 -0.44 -5.07
N PRO A 4 19.07 0.49 -5.19
CA PRO A 4 17.88 0.43 -4.38
C PRO A 4 17.12 -0.87 -4.64
N THR A 5 16.62 -1.50 -3.59
CA THR A 5 15.72 -2.65 -3.73
C THR A 5 14.37 -2.21 -4.29
N GLU A 6 13.55 -3.16 -4.72
CA GLU A 6 12.21 -2.85 -5.20
C GLU A 6 11.35 -2.21 -4.11
N GLU A 7 11.44 -2.70 -2.86
CA GLU A 7 10.72 -2.11 -1.71
C GLU A 7 11.13 -0.65 -1.49
N GLN A 8 12.42 -0.34 -1.61
CA GLN A 8 12.90 1.04 -1.51
C GLN A 8 12.40 1.91 -2.66
N LEU A 9 12.28 1.37 -3.87
CA LEU A 9 11.69 2.08 -5.01
C LEU A 9 10.17 2.29 -4.86
N ILE A 10 9.46 1.35 -4.22
CA ILE A 10 8.05 1.49 -3.85
C ILE A 10 7.89 2.61 -2.82
N LEU A 11 8.65 2.58 -1.73
CA LEU A 11 8.63 3.63 -0.71
C LEU A 11 9.02 4.99 -1.32
N TYR A 12 9.98 5.01 -2.24
CA TYR A 12 10.36 6.23 -2.95
C TYR A 12 9.21 6.78 -3.80
N HIS A 13 8.45 5.90 -4.46
CA HIS A 13 7.28 6.28 -5.26
C HIS A 13 6.19 6.95 -4.40
N TYR A 14 5.89 6.39 -3.23
CA TYR A 14 4.90 6.96 -2.30
C TYR A 14 5.44 8.11 -1.43
N GLY A 15 6.74 8.40 -1.50
CA GLY A 15 7.38 9.46 -0.70
C GLY A 15 7.64 9.07 0.75
N GLU A 16 7.67 7.78 1.05
CA GLU A 16 7.81 7.19 2.39
C GLU A 16 9.24 6.69 2.69
N VAL A 17 10.15 6.77 1.71
CA VAL A 17 11.53 6.28 1.87
C VAL A 17 12.41 7.26 2.62
N GLU A 18 13.24 6.73 3.52
CA GLU A 18 14.35 7.49 4.10
C GLU A 18 15.46 7.71 3.06
N GLY A 19 16.12 8.86 3.08
CA GLY A 19 17.23 9.13 2.15
C GLY A 19 16.79 9.31 0.70
N ARG A 20 15.61 9.88 0.47
CA ARG A 20 15.02 10.17 -0.84
C ARG A 20 16.02 10.80 -1.84
N ASP A 21 16.80 11.77 -1.39
CA ASP A 21 17.79 12.47 -2.24
C ASP A 21 18.87 11.54 -2.78
N ARG A 22 19.29 10.55 -1.99
CA ARG A 22 20.27 9.54 -2.40
C ARG A 22 19.70 8.64 -3.50
N ILE A 23 18.45 8.23 -3.36
CA ILE A 23 17.76 7.42 -4.39
C ILE A 23 17.56 8.25 -5.65
N ALA A 24 17.13 9.51 -5.52
CA ALA A 24 16.95 10.42 -6.66
C ALA A 24 18.27 10.62 -7.43
N SER A 25 19.38 10.89 -6.73
CA SER A 25 20.71 11.00 -7.33
C SER A 25 21.14 9.69 -8.01
N HIS A 26 20.90 8.53 -7.38
CA HIS A 26 21.21 7.24 -7.99
C HIS A 26 20.40 6.99 -9.27
N LEU A 27 19.11 7.34 -9.29
CA LEU A 27 18.27 7.25 -10.49
C LEU A 27 18.75 8.19 -11.61
N GLN A 28 19.37 9.33 -11.29
CA GLN A 28 19.99 10.18 -12.32
C GLN A 28 21.26 9.56 -12.92
N GLY A 29 22.01 8.77 -12.16
CA GLY A 29 23.26 8.16 -12.61
C GLY A 29 23.16 6.72 -13.16
N CYS A 30 22.08 5.99 -12.86
CA CYS A 30 22.00 4.55 -13.10
C CYS A 30 20.84 4.17 -14.02
N GLU A 31 21.14 3.83 -15.28
CA GLU A 31 20.14 3.45 -16.28
C GLU A 31 19.35 2.19 -15.89
N SER A 32 20.00 1.15 -15.37
CA SER A 32 19.30 -0.08 -14.96
C SER A 32 18.25 0.19 -13.88
N CYS A 33 18.58 1.01 -12.87
CA CYS A 33 17.64 1.39 -11.83
C CYS A 33 16.51 2.28 -12.34
N ARG A 34 16.77 3.18 -13.31
CA ARG A 34 15.68 3.93 -13.98
C ARG A 34 14.72 3.00 -14.70
N THR A 35 15.24 2.03 -15.45
CA THR A 35 14.42 1.06 -16.19
C THR A 35 13.57 0.23 -15.24
N SER A 36 14.15 -0.27 -14.15
CA SER A 36 13.40 -0.98 -13.09
C SER A 36 12.33 -0.09 -12.46
N TYR A 37 12.67 1.16 -12.13
CA TYR A 37 11.72 2.10 -11.52
C TYR A 37 10.57 2.45 -12.47
N GLN A 38 10.84 2.69 -13.76
CA GLN A 38 9.80 2.94 -14.76
C GLN A 38 8.88 1.74 -14.97
N ALA A 39 9.43 0.51 -14.92
CA ALA A 39 8.62 -0.70 -14.98
C ALA A 39 7.68 -0.82 -13.78
N LEU A 40 8.19 -0.57 -12.57
CA LEU A 40 7.41 -0.51 -11.35
C LEU A 40 6.31 0.57 -11.42
N GLN A 41 6.64 1.79 -11.86
CA GLN A 41 5.68 2.88 -12.00
C GLN A 41 4.49 2.52 -12.90
N ARG A 42 4.74 1.81 -14.02
CA ARG A 42 3.65 1.34 -14.90
C ARG A 42 2.69 0.39 -14.19
N VAL A 43 3.21 -0.52 -13.37
CA VAL A 43 2.37 -1.47 -12.60
C VAL A 43 1.55 -0.74 -11.55
N LEU A 44 2.18 0.17 -10.78
CA LEU A 44 1.49 0.94 -9.75
C LEU A 44 0.41 1.86 -10.35
N GLU A 45 0.70 2.52 -11.47
CA GLU A 45 -0.26 3.37 -12.16
C GLU A 45 -1.43 2.57 -12.74
N ALA A 46 -1.19 1.36 -13.25
CA ALA A 46 -2.26 0.49 -13.74
C ALA A 46 -3.29 0.19 -12.63
N VAL A 47 -2.83 -0.09 -11.40
CA VAL A 47 -3.71 -0.30 -10.24
C VAL A 47 -4.42 1.00 -9.82
N ASN A 48 -3.70 2.11 -9.76
CA ASN A 48 -4.28 3.42 -9.38
C ASN A 48 -5.34 3.91 -10.39
N SER A 49 -5.20 3.56 -11.66
CA SER A 49 -6.16 3.93 -12.71
C SER A 49 -7.45 3.11 -12.71
N MET A 50 -7.53 2.04 -11.89
CA MET A 50 -8.72 1.20 -11.84
C MET A 50 -9.91 1.99 -11.28
N PRO A 51 -11.08 1.95 -11.94
CA PRO A 51 -12.25 2.67 -11.45
C PRO A 51 -12.67 2.12 -10.08
N VAL A 52 -12.80 3.01 -9.10
CA VAL A 52 -13.34 2.65 -7.80
C VAL A 52 -14.85 2.43 -7.95
N PRO A 53 -15.40 1.24 -7.63
CA PRO A 53 -16.82 1.00 -7.76
C PRO A 53 -17.63 1.95 -6.89
N GLN A 54 -18.66 2.56 -7.47
CA GLN A 54 -19.58 3.42 -6.73
C GLN A 54 -20.32 2.56 -5.70
N ARG A 55 -20.30 3.02 -4.44
CA ARG A 55 -21.01 2.37 -3.35
C ARG A 55 -22.39 3.02 -3.18
N THR A 56 -23.38 2.22 -2.79
CA THR A 56 -24.70 2.74 -2.43
C THR A 56 -24.62 3.59 -1.17
N VAL A 57 -25.58 4.49 -0.98
CA VAL A 57 -25.69 5.30 0.25
C VAL A 57 -25.85 4.41 1.50
N SER A 58 -26.46 3.23 1.35
CA SER A 58 -26.66 2.26 2.43
C SER A 58 -25.44 1.40 2.74
N TYR A 59 -24.38 1.42 1.92
CA TYR A 59 -23.25 0.51 2.02
C TYR A 59 -22.62 0.48 3.42
N GLY A 60 -22.42 1.66 4.03
CA GLY A 60 -21.84 1.74 5.38
C GLY A 60 -22.72 1.04 6.44
N ALA A 61 -24.04 1.20 6.36
CA ALA A 61 -24.97 0.55 7.28
C ALA A 61 -25.03 -0.97 7.06
N GLU A 62 -24.94 -1.42 5.81
CA GLU A 62 -24.92 -2.84 5.46
C GLU A 62 -23.67 -3.53 5.97
N VAL A 63 -22.49 -2.94 5.72
CA VAL A 63 -21.20 -3.45 6.22
C VAL A 63 -21.18 -3.46 7.75
N TRP A 64 -21.63 -2.38 8.39
CA TRP A 64 -21.67 -2.29 9.84
C TRP A 64 -22.55 -3.38 10.47
N ARG A 65 -23.74 -3.62 9.89
CA ARG A 65 -24.65 -4.67 10.36
C ARG A 65 -24.00 -6.07 10.32
N GLN A 66 -23.15 -6.33 9.33
CA GLN A 66 -22.43 -7.60 9.20
C GLN A 66 -21.25 -7.72 10.16
N LEU A 67 -20.49 -6.63 10.35
CA LEU A 67 -19.28 -6.63 11.18
C LEU A 67 -19.56 -6.52 12.68
N ARG A 68 -20.57 -5.74 13.09
CA ARG A 68 -20.92 -5.49 14.49
C ARG A 68 -20.94 -6.74 15.39
N PRO A 69 -21.60 -7.86 15.03
CA PRO A 69 -21.61 -9.04 15.88
C PRO A 69 -20.22 -9.70 16.02
N GLN A 70 -19.39 -9.67 14.98
CA GLN A 70 -18.05 -10.26 14.99
C GLN A 70 -17.11 -9.44 15.86
N ILE A 71 -17.20 -8.10 15.76
CA ILE A 71 -16.45 -7.19 16.63
C ILE A 71 -16.85 -7.41 18.10
N ALA A 72 -18.15 -7.52 18.39
CA ALA A 72 -18.62 -7.79 19.75
C ALA A 72 -18.09 -9.12 20.30
N GLN A 73 -18.01 -10.17 19.48
CA GLN A 73 -17.45 -11.47 19.86
C GLN A 73 -15.94 -11.41 20.07
N ALA A 74 -15.20 -10.74 19.17
CA ALA A 74 -13.75 -10.59 19.29
C ALA A 74 -13.34 -9.79 20.54
N THR A 75 -14.20 -8.86 20.96
CA THR A 75 -13.96 -8.00 22.13
C THR A 75 -14.57 -8.59 23.42
N ALA A 76 -15.31 -9.70 23.33
CA ALA A 76 -15.84 -10.37 24.51
C ALA A 76 -14.66 -10.92 25.34
N PRO A 77 -14.68 -10.77 26.67
CA PRO A 77 -13.64 -11.33 27.51
C PRO A 77 -13.57 -12.84 27.29
N ARG A 78 -12.40 -13.36 26.89
CA ARG A 78 -12.18 -14.81 26.91
C ARG A 78 -12.41 -15.27 28.35
N ARG A 79 -13.38 -16.16 28.57
CA ARG A 79 -13.42 -16.93 29.82
C ARG A 79 -12.14 -17.75 29.85
N LEU A 80 -11.19 -17.33 30.67
CA LEU A 80 -10.12 -18.19 31.12
C LEU A 80 -10.75 -19.05 32.21
N ASP A 81 -11.20 -20.24 31.82
CA ASP A 81 -11.61 -21.25 32.77
C ASP A 81 -10.32 -21.74 33.46
N PHE A 82 -10.15 -21.36 34.73
CA PHE A 82 -9.12 -21.84 35.64
C PHE A 82 -9.72 -22.90 36.58
#